data_AF-A0A2N2PVP0-F1
#
_entry.id   AF-A0A2N2PVP0-F1
#
_cell.length_a   1.000
_cell.length_b   1.000
_cell.length_c   1.000
_cell.angle_alpha   90.00
_cell.angle_beta   90.00
_cell.angle_gamma   90.00
#
_symmetry.space_group_name_H-M   'P 1'
#
loop_
_entity.id
_entity.type
_entity.pdbx_description
1 polymer ?
#
loop_
_entity_poly.entity_id
_entity_poly.type
_entity_poly.pdbx_seq_one_letter_code
_entity_poly.pdbx_strand_id
1 'polypeptide(L)'
;ALQDRVWAIAARLDYQDYFIPEQKWAMLDDHTPFLQLGIPALDLIDFDYPYWHTIADTADKVAPAALERVGRVLETLLEAGQ
;
A
#
# COMPACT_ATOMS: atom_id res chain seq x y z
N ALA A 1 7.27 3.11 -12.43
CA ALA A 1 6.08 3.26 -13.29
C ALA A 1 4.77 3.02 -12.54
N LEU A 2 4.49 1.82 -12.01
CA LEU A 2 3.27 1.55 -11.22
C LEU A 2 3.31 2.22 -9.84
N GLN A 3 4.40 2.02 -9.09
CA GLN A 3 4.62 2.65 -7.79
C GLN A 3 4.53 4.18 -7.88
N ASP A 4 5.23 4.80 -8.82
CA ASP A 4 5.21 6.26 -8.98
C ASP A 4 3.79 6.81 -9.20
N ARG A 5 2.93 6.08 -9.94
CA ARG A 5 1.53 6.47 -10.13
C ARG A 5 0.74 6.41 -8.83
N VAL A 6 0.90 5.35 -8.05
CA VAL A 6 0.23 5.17 -6.75
C VAL A 6 0.65 6.28 -5.78
N TRP A 7 1.94 6.56 -5.66
CA TRP A 7 2.45 7.62 -4.78
C TRP A 7 2.04 9.02 -5.26
N ALA A 8 2.00 9.27 -6.57
CA ALA A 8 1.51 10.54 -7.11
C ALA A 8 0.02 10.77 -6.82
N ILE A 9 -0.81 9.72 -6.87
CA ILE A 9 -2.22 9.79 -6.48
C ILE A 9 -2.34 10.06 -4.99
N ALA A 10 -1.60 9.33 -4.15
CA ALA A 10 -1.60 9.54 -2.71
C ALA A 10 -1.24 10.99 -2.35
N ALA A 11 -0.21 11.57 -2.99
CA ALA A 11 0.15 12.97 -2.79
C ALA A 11 -0.93 13.96 -3.25
N ARG A 12 -1.65 13.67 -4.35
CA ARG A 12 -2.78 14.50 -4.80
C ARG A 12 -3.99 14.46 -3.86
N LEU A 13 -4.13 13.37 -3.11
CA LEU A 13 -5.19 13.17 -2.12
C LEU A 13 -4.75 13.59 -0.70
N ASP A 14 -3.62 14.30 -0.56
CA ASP A 14 -3.05 14.76 0.71
C ASP A 14 -2.67 13.62 1.68
N TYR A 15 -2.27 12.45 1.16
CA TYR A 15 -1.88 11.26 1.94
C TYR A 15 -0.36 10.97 1.94
N GLN A 16 0.47 11.94 1.54
CA GLN A 16 1.94 11.78 1.47
C GLN A 16 2.60 11.42 2.81
N ASP A 17 1.97 11.76 3.94
CA ASP A 17 2.48 11.42 5.28
C ASP A 17 2.39 9.91 5.58
N TYR A 18 1.60 9.17 4.79
CA TYR A 18 1.40 7.72 4.93
C TYR A 18 1.98 6.92 3.76
N PHE A 19 2.03 7.51 2.57
CA PHE A 19 2.70 6.95 1.39
C PHE A 19 4.09 7.57 1.26
N ILE A 20 5.00 7.15 2.13
CA ILE A 20 6.36 7.70 2.21
C ILE A 20 7.18 7.21 1.01
N PRO A 21 7.74 8.09 0.16
CA PRO A 21 8.49 7.69 -1.05
C PRO A 21 9.94 7.30 -0.72
N GLU A 22 10.13 6.46 0.29
CA GLU A 22 11.44 6.01 0.76
C GLU A 22 11.53 4.48 0.66
N GLN A 23 12.65 3.97 0.13
CA GLN A 23 12.92 2.54 0.19
C GLN A 23 13.31 2.14 1.61
N LYS A 24 12.51 1.27 2.23
CA LYS A 24 12.81 0.68 3.54
C LYS A 24 13.32 -0.76 3.43
N TRP A 25 12.52 -1.64 2.84
CA TRP A 25 12.76 -3.09 2.89
C TRP A 25 12.50 -3.76 1.54
N ALA A 26 13.14 -4.92 1.33
CA ALA A 26 12.76 -5.87 0.30
C ALA A 26 12.08 -7.06 0.99
N MET A 27 10.89 -7.45 0.52
CA MET A 27 10.09 -8.51 1.12
C MET A 27 9.65 -9.50 0.05
N LEU A 28 9.73 -10.79 0.37
CA LEU A 28 9.08 -11.83 -0.41
C LEU A 28 7.61 -11.88 0.03
N ASP A 29 6.72 -11.55 -0.89
CA ASP A 29 5.28 -11.58 -0.67
C ASP A 29 4.58 -12.03 -1.97
N ASP A 30 3.27 -12.11 -1.97
CA ASP A 30 2.44 -12.60 -3.08
C ASP A 30 2.66 -11.82 -4.38
N HIS A 31 3.15 -10.58 -4.32
CA HIS A 31 3.52 -9.80 -5.50
C HIS A 31 4.77 -10.35 -6.24
N THR A 32 5.63 -11.09 -5.56
CA THR A 32 6.94 -11.52 -6.08
C THR A 32 6.83 -12.46 -7.29
N PRO A 33 5.99 -13.52 -7.28
CA PRO A 33 5.80 -14.38 -8.46
C PRO A 33 5.29 -13.61 -9.69
N PHE A 34 4.45 -12.57 -9.52
CA PHE A 34 3.98 -11.75 -10.63
C PHE A 34 5.13 -10.97 -11.27
N LEU A 35 5.99 -10.37 -10.45
CA LEU A 35 7.19 -9.67 -10.92
C LEU A 35 8.13 -10.62 -11.69
N GLN A 36 8.30 -11.85 -11.22
CA GLN A 36 9.12 -12.88 -11.91
C GLN A 36 8.58 -13.23 -13.31
N LEU A 37 7.27 -13.10 -13.52
CA LEU A 37 6.61 -13.30 -14.82
C LEU A 37 6.54 -12.01 -15.65
N GLY A 38 7.12 -10.90 -15.19
CA GLY A 38 7.11 -9.61 -15.87
C GLY A 38 5.79 -8.85 -15.77
N ILE A 39 4.87 -9.27 -14.88
CA ILE A 39 3.63 -8.57 -14.60
C ILE A 39 3.93 -7.48 -13.56
N PRO A 40 3.69 -6.19 -13.85
CA PRO A 40 3.88 -5.13 -12.86
C PRO A 40 2.96 -5.35 -11.66
N ALA A 41 3.56 -5.60 -10.50
CA ALA A 41 2.87 -5.78 -9.24
C ALA A 41 3.51 -4.87 -8.18
N LEU A 42 2.71 -4.48 -7.19
CA LEU A 42 3.11 -3.62 -6.08
C LEU A 42 2.41 -4.12 -4.83
N ASP A 43 3.12 -4.06 -3.72
CA ASP A 43 2.61 -4.38 -2.39
C ASP A 43 2.58 -3.13 -1.52
N LEU A 44 1.46 -2.91 -0.84
CA LEU A 44 1.24 -1.79 0.09
C LEU A 44 1.16 -2.38 1.50
N ILE A 45 2.29 -2.32 2.20
CA ILE A 45 2.49 -3.03 3.47
C ILE A 45 3.08 -2.09 4.53
N ASP A 46 2.61 -2.22 5.77
CA ASP A 46 3.14 -1.50 6.93
C ASP A 46 4.12 -2.40 7.71
N PHE A 47 5.38 -1.98 7.76
CA PHE A 47 6.44 -2.67 8.49
C PHE A 47 6.57 -2.23 9.95
N ASP A 48 5.94 -1.13 10.34
CA ASP A 48 6.03 -0.55 11.67
C ASP A 48 4.82 -0.96 12.55
N TYR A 49 4.05 -1.97 12.13
CA TYR A 49 2.88 -2.50 12.85
C TYR A 49 3.26 -3.53 13.94
N PRO A 50 3.17 -3.20 15.24
CA PRO A 50 3.75 -4.01 16.31
C PRO A 50 2.95 -5.27 16.66
N TYR A 51 1.70 -5.39 16.19
CA TYR A 51 0.82 -6.50 16.53
C TYR A 51 0.91 -7.67 15.55
N TRP A 52 1.68 -7.53 14.47
CA TRP A 52 1.87 -8.57 13.44
C TRP A 52 2.24 -9.93 14.07
N HIS A 53 1.52 -10.98 13.68
CA HIS A 53 1.69 -12.35 14.19
C HIS A 53 1.55 -12.48 15.72
N THR A 54 0.77 -11.62 16.36
CA THR A 54 0.40 -11.74 17.78
C THR A 54 -1.09 -12.00 17.95
N ILE A 55 -1.49 -12.51 19.11
CA ILE A 55 -2.91 -12.63 19.48
C ILE A 55 -3.60 -11.28 19.72
N ALA A 56 -2.83 -10.18 19.75
CA ALA A 56 -3.32 -8.83 19.90
C ALA A 56 -3.64 -8.16 18.55
N ASP A 57 -3.43 -8.86 17.43
CA ASP A 57 -3.92 -8.44 16.12
C ASP A 57 -5.43 -8.65 16.02
N THR A 58 -6.15 -7.71 16.62
CA THR A 58 -7.60 -7.75 16.82
C THR A 58 -8.27 -6.52 16.19
N ALA A 59 -9.59 -6.59 16.00
CA ALA A 59 -10.35 -5.58 15.27
C ALA A 59 -10.26 -4.16 15.87
N ASP A 60 -9.91 -4.01 17.14
CA ASP A 60 -9.68 -2.71 17.78
C ASP A 60 -8.41 -1.99 17.29
N LYS A 61 -7.54 -2.66 16.52
CA LYS A 61 -6.38 -2.04 15.85
C LYS A 61 -6.70 -1.51 14.46
N VAL A 62 -7.86 -1.87 13.91
CA VAL A 62 -8.30 -1.43 12.59
C VAL A 62 -8.71 0.04 12.64
N ALA A 63 -8.04 0.87 11.84
CA ALA A 63 -8.33 2.29 11.74
C ALA A 63 -9.13 2.59 10.46
N PRO A 64 -10.39 3.07 10.54
CA PRO A 64 -11.19 3.44 9.37
C PRO A 64 -10.48 4.45 8.46
N ALA A 65 -9.78 5.42 9.05
CA ALA A 65 -9.01 6.40 8.30
C ALA A 65 -7.86 5.78 7.50
N ALA A 66 -7.24 4.68 7.98
CA ALA A 66 -6.19 4.00 7.23
C ALA A 66 -6.76 3.23 6.04
N LEU A 67 -7.88 2.54 6.24
CA LEU A 67 -8.62 1.86 5.17
C LEU A 67 -9.07 2.85 4.10
N GLU A 68 -9.58 4.03 4.49
CA GLU A 68 -9.97 5.08 3.57
C GLU A 68 -8.79 5.56 2.73
N ARG A 69 -7.65 5.86 3.35
CA ARG A 69 -6.44 6.33 2.66
C ARG A 69 -6.00 5.37 1.55
N VAL A 70 -5.85 4.10 1.88
CA VAL A 70 -5.46 3.07 0.89
C VAL A 70 -6.55 2.88 -0.16
N GLY A 71 -7.81 2.78 0.28
CA GLY A 71 -8.96 2.57 -0.60
C GLY A 71 -9.12 3.67 -1.65
N ARG A 72 -9.07 4.95 -1.24
CA ARG A 72 -9.22 6.10 -2.15
C ARG A 72 -8.10 6.18 -3.19
N VAL A 73 -6.87 5.84 -2.80
CA VAL A 73 -5.74 5.81 -3.74
C VAL A 73 -5.94 4.75 -4.80
N LEU A 74 -6.34 3.54 -4.40
CA LEU A 74 -6.59 2.44 -5.33
C LEU A 74 -7.83 2.69 -6.20
N GLU A 75 -8.92 3.20 -5.62
CA GLU A 75 -10.13 3.63 -6.34
C GLU A 75 -9.76 4.64 -7.45
N THR A 76 -9.07 5.72 -7.08
CA THR A 76 -8.62 6.75 -8.03
C THR A 76 -7.70 6.18 -9.12
N LEU A 77 -6.81 5.23 -8.77
CA LEU A 77 -5.93 4.58 -9.73
C LEU A 77 -6.72 3.78 -10.78
N LEU A 78 -7.75 3.06 -10.36
CA LEU A 78 -8.59 2.23 -11.22
C LEU A 78 -9.52 3.09 -12.10
N GLU A 79 -10.09 4.16 -11.54
CA GLU A 79 -10.93 5.11 -12.29
C GLU A 79 -10.14 5.89 -13.33
N ALA A 80 -8.91 6.27 -13.02
CA ALA A 80 -7.99 6.89 -13.98
C ALA A 80 -7.49 5.92 -15.08
N GLY A 81 -7.88 4.64 -14.98
CA GLY A 81 -7.57 3.56 -15.93
C GLY A 81 -8.65 3.30 -16.99
N GLN A 82 -9.64 4.19 -17.14
CA GLN A 82 -10.45 4.33 -18.36
C GLN A 82 -9.87 5.39 -19.29
#